data_AF-A0A6N3UIJ4-F1
#
_entry.id   AF-A0A6N3UIJ4-F1
#
_cell.length_a   1.000
_cell.length_b   1.000
_cell.length_c   1.000
_cell.angle_alpha   90.00
_cell.angle_beta   90.00
_cell.angle_gamma   90.00
#
_symmetry.space_group_name_H-M   'P 1'
#
loop_
_entity.id
_entity.type
_entity.pdbx_description
1 polymer ?
#
loop_
_entity_poly.entity_id
_entity_poly.type
_entity_poly.pdbx_seq_one_letter_code
_entity_poly.pdbx_strand_id
1 'polypeptide(L)'
;MSRLRIYDDTHPESPLLDTQDGTIIAAELQKIGVTFERWQATTPVAPGASQDEVFAAYRADIDRLVAERGFKSVDVASIAPDNPNRAELRKKFLDEHFHKEDEVRFFVAGSGLFTLHVGDKVYEIECVKDDLIAVPDGTTHWFDMGDEPSFVAIRFFTEPDGWVGHFTGTDIAQKFPRYIPTQAS
;
A
#
# COMPACT_ATOMS: atom_id res chain seq x y z
N MET A 1 11.05 6.19 -6.42
CA MET A 1 11.52 4.84 -6.02
C MET A 1 10.84 4.51 -4.71
N SER A 2 10.55 3.24 -4.43
CA SER A 2 10.01 2.84 -3.12
C SER A 2 10.97 3.22 -2.00
N ARG A 3 10.42 3.54 -0.82
CA ARG A 3 11.22 3.93 0.36
C ARG A 3 10.59 3.38 1.62
N LEU A 4 11.41 2.80 2.49
CA LEU A 4 11.02 2.41 3.84
C LEU A 4 11.69 3.34 4.86
N ARG A 5 10.89 3.88 5.78
CA ARG A 5 11.36 4.53 7.00
C ARG A 5 10.82 3.78 8.21
N ILE A 6 11.67 3.49 9.19
CA ILE A 6 11.27 2.82 10.43
C ILE A 6 11.52 3.77 11.59
N TYR A 7 10.54 3.89 12.47
CA TYR A 7 10.57 4.76 13.63
C TYR A 7 10.29 3.97 14.91
N ASP A 8 10.71 4.53 16.03
CA ASP A 8 10.09 4.25 17.32
C ASP A 8 8.72 4.96 17.37
N ASP A 9 7.71 4.33 17.95
CA ASP A 9 6.33 4.87 17.97
C ASP A 9 6.21 6.18 18.78
N THR A 10 7.20 6.50 19.61
CA THR A 10 7.28 7.74 20.39
C THR A 10 8.19 8.83 19.82
N HIS A 11 8.94 8.55 18.74
CA HIS A 11 9.92 9.48 18.14
C HIS A 11 9.72 9.64 16.62
N PRO A 12 8.61 10.26 16.17
CA PRO A 12 8.26 10.38 14.75
C PRO A 12 9.23 11.26 13.93
N GLU A 13 10.06 12.06 14.58
CA GLU A 13 11.01 12.98 13.94
C GLU A 13 12.33 12.33 13.51
N SER A 14 12.66 11.15 14.03
CA SER A 14 13.97 10.53 13.82
C SER A 14 13.83 9.05 13.41
N PRO A 15 13.92 8.75 12.11
CA PRO A 15 13.88 7.37 11.67
C PRO A 15 15.12 6.61 12.15
N LEU A 16 14.89 5.40 12.68
CA LEU A 16 15.91 4.41 12.99
C LEU A 16 16.52 3.82 11.71
N LEU A 17 15.74 3.78 10.63
CA LEU A 17 16.16 3.37 9.29
C LEU A 17 15.47 4.24 8.24
N ASP A 18 16.20 4.64 7.20
CA ASP A 18 15.67 5.23 5.97
C ASP A 18 16.41 4.60 4.78
N THR A 19 15.69 3.88 3.91
CA THR A 19 16.28 3.13 2.80
C THR A 19 15.38 3.12 1.57
N GLN A 20 16.01 3.09 0.39
CA GLN A 20 15.36 2.87 -0.91
C GLN A 20 15.81 1.54 -1.55
N ASP A 21 16.63 0.74 -0.85
CA ASP A 21 17.08 -0.56 -1.33
C ASP A 21 15.95 -1.59 -1.17
N GLY A 22 15.40 -2.07 -2.29
CA GLY A 22 14.29 -3.03 -2.30
C GLY A 22 14.59 -4.33 -1.54
N THR A 23 15.85 -4.77 -1.46
CA THR A 23 16.24 -5.97 -0.71
C THR A 23 16.15 -5.73 0.79
N ILE A 24 16.60 -4.55 1.24
CA ILE A 24 16.50 -4.16 2.66
C ILE A 24 15.04 -3.93 3.03
N ILE A 25 14.27 -3.27 2.16
CA ILE A 25 12.82 -3.06 2.36
C ILE A 25 12.11 -4.39 2.60
N ALA A 26 12.30 -5.36 1.69
CA ALA A 26 11.68 -6.68 1.81
C ALA A 26 12.11 -7.40 3.08
N ALA A 27 13.40 -7.36 3.42
CA ALA A 27 13.95 -8.03 4.59
C ALA A 27 13.39 -7.46 5.91
N GLU A 28 13.25 -6.14 6.03
CA GLU A 28 12.70 -5.50 7.24
C GLU A 28 11.20 -5.73 7.37
N LEU A 29 10.44 -5.59 6.29
CA LEU A 29 8.99 -5.84 6.28
C LEU A 29 8.66 -7.31 6.59
N GLN A 30 9.48 -8.25 6.11
CA GLN A 30 9.29 -9.67 6.40
C GLN A 30 9.41 -9.99 7.90
N LYS A 31 10.18 -9.22 8.68
CA LYS A 31 10.31 -9.42 10.14
C LYS A 31 9.00 -9.20 10.88
N ILE A 32 8.09 -8.39 10.32
CA ILE A 32 6.75 -8.14 10.83
C ILE A 32 5.66 -8.89 10.04
N GLY A 33 6.06 -9.86 9.20
CA GLY A 33 5.13 -10.67 8.41
C GLY A 33 4.61 -10.01 7.14
N VAL A 34 5.01 -8.78 6.84
CA VAL A 34 4.56 -8.03 5.66
C VAL A 34 5.33 -8.49 4.44
N THR A 35 4.62 -8.91 3.41
CA THR A 35 5.24 -9.30 2.13
C THR A 35 5.47 -8.05 1.29
N PHE A 36 6.65 -7.91 0.70
CA PHE A 36 6.97 -6.92 -0.32
C PHE A 36 7.59 -7.61 -1.53
N GLU A 37 6.93 -7.51 -2.69
CA GLU A 37 7.42 -8.07 -3.95
C GLU A 37 7.49 -6.98 -5.03
N ARG A 38 8.25 -7.24 -6.09
CA ARG A 38 8.20 -6.44 -7.31
C ARG A 38 7.85 -7.29 -8.50
N TRP A 39 6.81 -6.90 -9.23
CA TRP A 39 6.39 -7.59 -10.44
C TRP A 39 6.85 -6.83 -11.67
N GLN A 40 6.87 -7.50 -12.82
CA GLN A 40 7.17 -6.86 -14.09
C GLN A 40 6.03 -7.12 -15.06
N ALA A 41 5.52 -6.04 -15.66
CA ALA A 41 4.49 -6.16 -16.65
C ALA A 41 5.00 -6.95 -17.86
N THR A 42 4.25 -7.97 -18.28
CA THR A 42 4.57 -8.73 -19.50
C THR A 42 4.36 -7.90 -20.77
N THR A 43 3.50 -6.88 -20.69
CA THR A 43 3.21 -5.91 -21.74
C THR A 43 3.12 -4.51 -21.12
N PRO A 44 3.61 -3.43 -21.77
CA PRO A 44 3.50 -2.08 -21.23
C PRO A 44 2.06 -1.66 -20.95
N VAL A 45 1.80 -1.17 -19.74
CA VAL A 45 0.50 -0.58 -19.35
C VAL A 45 0.56 0.94 -19.58
N ALA A 46 -0.33 1.45 -20.43
CA ALA A 46 -0.45 2.88 -20.71
C ALA A 46 -1.27 3.61 -19.63
N PRO A 47 -1.03 4.91 -19.38
CA PRO A 47 -1.94 5.73 -18.58
C PRO A 47 -3.36 5.68 -19.14
N GLY A 48 -4.35 5.42 -18.28
CA GLY A 48 -5.75 5.28 -18.68
C GLY A 48 -6.14 3.90 -19.23
N ALA A 49 -5.24 2.91 -19.15
CA ALA A 49 -5.56 1.52 -19.48
C ALA A 49 -6.80 1.03 -18.71
N SER A 50 -7.62 0.24 -19.40
CA SER A 50 -8.76 -0.45 -18.82
C SER A 50 -8.33 -1.52 -17.81
N GLN A 51 -9.26 -1.93 -16.94
CA GLN A 51 -9.02 -3.02 -15.99
C GLN A 51 -8.55 -4.30 -16.70
N ASP A 52 -9.15 -4.63 -17.84
CA ASP A 52 -8.80 -5.84 -18.59
C ASP A 52 -7.37 -5.79 -19.14
N GLU A 53 -6.91 -4.62 -19.61
CA GLU A 53 -5.53 -4.43 -20.07
C GLU A 53 -4.53 -4.54 -18.92
N VAL A 54 -4.84 -3.99 -17.75
CA VAL A 54 -4.03 -4.13 -16.54
C VAL A 54 -3.95 -5.61 -16.13
N PHE A 55 -5.08 -6.31 -16.09
CA PHE A 55 -5.12 -7.73 -15.73
C PHE A 55 -4.36 -8.60 -16.73
N ALA A 56 -4.47 -8.32 -18.03
CA ALA A 56 -3.69 -9.03 -19.05
C ALA A 56 -2.18 -8.87 -18.84
N ALA A 57 -1.72 -7.66 -18.49
CA ALA A 57 -0.29 -7.37 -18.30
C ALA A 57 0.33 -8.13 -17.11
N TYR A 58 -0.45 -8.40 -16.06
CA TYR A 58 0.00 -9.05 -14.81
C TYR A 58 -0.65 -10.41 -14.54
N ARG A 59 -1.26 -11.03 -15.56
CA ARG A 59 -2.11 -12.22 -15.40
C ARG A 59 -1.42 -13.37 -14.65
N ALA A 60 -0.16 -13.64 -14.99
CA ALA A 60 0.60 -14.73 -14.38
C ALA A 60 0.81 -14.53 -12.87
N ASP A 61 1.16 -13.32 -12.44
CA ASP A 61 1.36 -13.00 -11.02
C ASP A 61 0.04 -12.96 -10.26
N ILE A 62 -1.02 -12.40 -10.87
CA ILE A 62 -2.38 -12.42 -10.32
C ILE A 62 -2.84 -13.86 -10.08
N ASP A 63 -2.73 -14.73 -11.09
CA ASP A 63 -3.16 -16.12 -11.00
C ASP A 63 -2.38 -16.91 -9.96
N ARG A 64 -1.04 -16.71 -9.91
CA ARG A 64 -0.18 -17.30 -8.89
C ARG A 64 -0.66 -16.91 -7.50
N LEU A 65 -0.85 -15.62 -7.26
CA LEU A 65 -1.19 -15.12 -5.93
C LEU A 65 -2.62 -15.53 -5.51
N VAL A 66 -3.58 -15.54 -6.45
CA VAL A 66 -4.93 -16.06 -6.23
C VAL A 66 -4.90 -17.54 -5.85
N ALA A 67 -4.10 -18.36 -6.55
CA ALA A 67 -3.98 -19.78 -6.26
C ALA A 67 -3.29 -20.06 -4.92
N GLU A 68 -2.26 -19.28 -4.57
CA GLU A 68 -1.49 -19.44 -3.33
C GLU A 68 -2.27 -19.00 -2.09
N ARG A 69 -3.02 -17.90 -2.18
CA ARG A 69 -3.68 -17.26 -1.02
C ARG A 69 -5.21 -17.40 -0.99
N GLY A 70 -5.82 -17.96 -2.03
CA GLY A 70 -7.26 -18.23 -2.07
C GLY A 70 -8.15 -16.99 -2.24
N PHE A 71 -7.65 -15.94 -2.89
CA PHE A 71 -8.43 -14.73 -3.17
C PHE A 71 -9.66 -15.05 -4.03
N LYS A 72 -10.83 -14.51 -3.64
CA LYS A 72 -12.11 -14.74 -4.33
C LYS A 72 -12.45 -13.63 -5.31
N SER A 73 -11.93 -12.42 -5.09
CA SER A 73 -12.11 -11.29 -6.01
C SER A 73 -10.82 -10.48 -6.13
N VAL A 74 -10.64 -9.93 -7.34
CA VAL A 74 -9.54 -9.04 -7.69
C VAL A 74 -10.14 -7.89 -8.50
N ASP A 75 -9.81 -6.65 -8.17
CA ASP A 75 -10.24 -5.46 -8.92
C ASP A 75 -9.12 -4.44 -9.09
N VAL A 76 -9.38 -3.39 -9.87
CA VAL A 76 -8.46 -2.25 -10.04
C VAL A 76 -9.10 -1.00 -9.46
N ALA A 77 -8.40 -0.36 -8.53
CA ALA A 77 -8.73 0.96 -8.02
C ALA A 77 -7.81 2.01 -8.66
N SER A 78 -8.38 3.15 -9.03
CA SER A 78 -7.63 4.28 -9.57
C SER A 78 -8.15 5.58 -8.97
N ILE A 79 -7.23 6.44 -8.51
CA ILE A 79 -7.55 7.80 -8.06
C ILE A 79 -6.56 8.74 -8.74
N ALA A 80 -7.11 9.72 -9.44
CA ALA A 80 -6.38 10.77 -10.12
C ALA A 80 -6.46 12.10 -9.35
N PRO A 81 -5.51 13.03 -9.56
CA PRO A 81 -5.46 14.28 -8.81
C PRO A 81 -6.69 15.16 -9.03
N ASP A 82 -7.35 15.08 -10.17
CA ASP A 82 -8.55 15.84 -10.52
C ASP A 82 -9.85 15.25 -9.95
N ASN A 83 -9.78 14.14 -9.21
CA ASN A 83 -10.95 13.56 -8.58
C ASN A 83 -11.57 14.56 -7.57
N PRO A 84 -12.84 14.98 -7.75
CA PRO A 84 -13.47 16.00 -6.92
C PRO A 84 -13.63 15.55 -5.45
N ASN A 85 -13.66 14.24 -5.21
CA ASN A 85 -13.84 13.66 -3.88
C ASN A 85 -12.50 13.27 -3.21
N ARG A 86 -11.35 13.61 -3.81
CA ARG A 86 -10.02 13.17 -3.34
C ARG A 86 -9.78 13.43 -1.86
N ALA A 87 -10.15 14.61 -1.37
CA ALA A 87 -9.97 15.00 0.03
C ALA A 87 -10.84 14.17 0.99
N GLU A 88 -12.06 13.84 0.58
CA GLU A 88 -12.98 13.03 1.38
C GLU A 88 -12.59 11.55 1.35
N LEU A 89 -12.15 11.04 0.19
CA LEU A 89 -11.59 9.71 0.07
C LEU A 89 -10.32 9.55 0.93
N ARG A 90 -9.44 10.56 0.96
CA ARG A 90 -8.18 10.53 1.73
C ARG A 90 -8.48 10.32 3.20
N LYS A 91 -9.42 11.10 3.75
CA LYS A 91 -9.86 11.01 5.14
C LYS A 91 -10.33 9.61 5.56
N LYS A 92 -10.86 8.80 4.64
CA LYS A 92 -11.32 7.43 4.97
C LYS A 92 -10.18 6.48 5.34
N PHE A 93 -8.94 6.78 4.95
CA PHE A 93 -7.79 5.89 5.12
C PHE A 93 -6.71 6.45 6.05
N LEU A 94 -6.82 7.72 6.47
CA LEU A 94 -5.79 8.42 7.26
C LEU A 94 -5.76 8.06 8.74
N ASP A 95 -6.86 7.52 9.27
CA ASP A 95 -6.94 7.12 10.67
C ASP A 95 -6.50 5.65 10.81
N GLU A 96 -5.88 5.31 11.93
CA GLU A 96 -5.40 3.95 12.19
C GLU A 96 -6.56 2.95 12.25
N HIS A 97 -6.43 1.88 11.48
CA HIS A 97 -7.38 0.78 11.40
C HIS A 97 -6.66 -0.54 11.17
N PHE A 98 -7.42 -1.63 11.23
CA PHE A 98 -6.97 -2.94 10.78
C PHE A 98 -8.07 -3.62 9.96
N HIS A 99 -7.69 -4.62 9.18
CA HIS A 99 -8.62 -5.47 8.43
C HIS A 99 -8.68 -6.87 9.05
N LYS A 100 -9.78 -7.60 8.80
CA LYS A 100 -9.98 -8.99 9.25
C LYS A 100 -9.50 -10.03 8.24
N GLU A 101 -8.87 -9.57 7.17
CA GLU A 101 -8.14 -10.37 6.19
C GLU A 101 -6.87 -9.61 5.80
N ASP A 102 -5.96 -10.29 5.11
CA ASP A 102 -4.76 -9.67 4.55
C ASP A 102 -5.14 -8.53 3.60
N GLU A 103 -4.52 -7.37 3.77
CA GLU A 103 -4.64 -6.27 2.80
C GLU A 103 -3.54 -6.39 1.75
N VAL A 104 -3.90 -6.79 0.53
CA VAL A 104 -2.95 -6.94 -0.57
C VAL A 104 -3.21 -5.93 -1.69
N ARG A 105 -2.15 -5.20 -2.05
CA ARG A 105 -2.16 -4.13 -3.06
C ARG A 105 -0.95 -4.26 -3.96
N PHE A 106 -1.18 -4.20 -5.27
CA PHE A 106 -0.12 -4.08 -6.26
C PHE A 106 -0.24 -2.76 -7.02
N PHE A 107 0.78 -1.92 -6.97
CA PHE A 107 0.77 -0.60 -7.61
C PHE A 107 1.18 -0.73 -9.08
N VAL A 108 0.23 -0.47 -9.97
CA VAL A 108 0.43 -0.49 -11.43
C VAL A 108 1.00 0.84 -11.93
N ALA A 109 0.62 1.93 -11.27
CA ALA A 109 1.08 3.27 -11.58
C ALA A 109 1.01 4.16 -10.35
N GLY A 110 1.81 5.23 -10.36
CA GLY A 110 1.80 6.21 -9.28
C GLY A 110 2.37 5.68 -7.99
N SER A 111 1.81 6.11 -6.86
CA SER A 111 2.36 5.82 -5.54
C SER A 111 1.38 6.04 -4.40
N GLY A 112 1.65 5.46 -3.23
CA GLY A 112 0.96 5.74 -1.98
C GLY A 112 1.78 5.30 -0.78
N LEU A 113 1.42 5.79 0.40
CA LEU A 113 2.16 5.53 1.63
C LEU A 113 1.36 4.63 2.58
N PHE A 114 1.86 3.43 2.83
CA PHE A 114 1.38 2.61 3.93
C PHE A 114 2.20 2.92 5.17
N THR A 115 1.52 3.12 6.30
CA THR A 115 2.20 3.23 7.58
C THR A 115 1.67 2.19 8.53
N LEU A 116 2.53 1.25 8.94
CA LEU A 116 2.19 0.08 9.73
C LEU A 116 2.70 0.27 11.15
N HIS A 117 1.84 0.07 12.13
CA HIS A 117 2.17 0.17 13.53
C HIS A 117 2.20 -1.24 14.13
N VAL A 118 3.40 -1.70 14.51
CA VAL A 118 3.63 -3.07 15.00
C VAL A 118 4.57 -3.04 16.19
N GLY A 119 4.06 -3.45 17.37
CA GLY A 119 4.83 -3.41 18.60
C GLY A 119 5.12 -1.97 19.02
N ASP A 120 6.40 -1.64 19.23
CA ASP A 120 6.89 -0.30 19.57
C ASP A 120 7.42 0.48 18.34
N LYS A 121 7.05 0.04 17.13
CA LYS A 121 7.59 0.60 15.88
C LYS A 121 6.52 0.99 14.89
N VAL A 122 6.88 1.99 14.10
CA VAL A 122 6.12 2.44 12.94
C VAL A 122 6.95 2.28 11.68
N TYR A 123 6.40 1.58 10.69
CA TYR A 123 7.01 1.27 9.40
C TYR A 123 6.27 2.05 8.32
N GLU A 124 6.93 3.05 7.77
CA GLU A 124 6.40 3.88 6.70
C GLU A 124 6.97 3.42 5.36
N ILE A 125 6.16 2.80 4.52
CA ILE A 125 6.54 2.26 3.21
C ILE A 125 5.81 2.99 2.09
N GLU A 126 6.58 3.78 1.34
CA GLU A 126 6.16 4.37 0.07
C GLU A 126 6.22 3.29 -1.00
N CYS A 127 5.05 2.81 -1.42
CA CYS A 127 4.91 1.90 -2.55
C CYS A 127 4.74 2.73 -3.82
N VAL A 128 5.48 2.36 -4.86
CA VAL A 128 5.40 2.98 -6.19
C VAL A 128 5.02 1.91 -7.23
N LYS A 129 4.91 2.32 -8.49
CA LYS A 129 4.75 1.39 -9.61
C LYS A 129 5.66 0.16 -9.48
N ASP A 130 5.08 -1.00 -9.78
CA ASP A 130 5.66 -2.34 -9.77
C ASP A 130 5.84 -2.96 -8.37
N ASP A 131 5.47 -2.27 -7.30
CA ASP A 131 5.51 -2.82 -5.93
C ASP A 131 4.19 -3.52 -5.54
N LEU A 132 4.31 -4.72 -4.98
CA LEU A 132 3.26 -5.42 -4.23
C LEU A 132 3.55 -5.26 -2.74
N ILE A 133 2.52 -4.96 -1.95
CA ILE A 133 2.53 -5.10 -0.50
C ILE A 133 1.37 -6.01 -0.06
N ALA A 134 1.65 -6.94 0.85
CA ALA A 134 0.64 -7.72 1.55
C ALA A 134 0.79 -7.51 3.06
N VAL A 135 -0.14 -6.77 3.65
CA VAL A 135 -0.22 -6.49 5.09
C VAL A 135 -1.05 -7.59 5.75
N PRO A 136 -0.51 -8.32 6.75
CA PRO A 136 -1.25 -9.40 7.41
C PRO A 136 -2.52 -8.90 8.11
N ASP A 137 -3.51 -9.78 8.22
CA ASP A 137 -4.71 -9.53 9.03
C ASP A 137 -4.37 -9.00 10.44
N GLY A 138 -5.24 -8.16 10.98
CA GLY A 138 -5.08 -7.59 12.32
C GLY A 138 -3.93 -6.58 12.50
N THR A 139 -3.05 -6.40 11.50
CA THR A 139 -1.99 -5.38 11.55
C THR A 139 -2.63 -3.99 11.56
N THR A 140 -2.33 -3.19 12.58
CA THR A 140 -2.76 -1.79 12.64
C THR A 140 -1.97 -0.94 11.67
N HIS A 141 -2.65 -0.16 10.84
CA HIS A 141 -2.05 0.67 9.81
C HIS A 141 -2.96 1.82 9.40
N TRP A 142 -2.40 2.75 8.62
CA TRP A 142 -3.16 3.74 7.86
C TRP A 142 -2.52 3.91 6.48
N PHE A 143 -3.30 4.45 5.54
CA PHE A 143 -2.85 4.69 4.18
C PHE A 143 -3.06 6.16 3.81
N ASP A 144 -2.00 6.79 3.30
CA ASP A 144 -2.04 8.15 2.82
C ASP A 144 -1.70 8.21 1.33
N MET A 145 -2.69 8.60 0.54
CA MET A 145 -2.54 8.79 -0.91
C MET A 145 -2.05 10.20 -1.31
N GLY A 146 -1.79 11.07 -0.33
CA GLY A 146 -1.32 12.44 -0.57
C GLY A 146 -2.45 13.42 -0.92
N ASP A 147 -2.11 14.71 -0.98
CA ASP A 147 -3.07 15.79 -1.31
C ASP A 147 -3.49 15.80 -2.79
N GLU A 148 -2.62 15.29 -3.65
CA GLU A 148 -2.82 15.12 -5.09
C GLU A 148 -2.63 13.65 -5.45
N PRO A 149 -3.57 12.76 -5.05
CA PRO A 149 -3.41 11.34 -5.24
C PRO A 149 -3.34 10.98 -6.72
N SER A 150 -2.34 10.18 -7.07
CA SER A 150 -2.17 9.64 -8.41
C SER A 150 -1.66 8.22 -8.26
N PHE A 151 -2.57 7.25 -8.36
CA PHE A 151 -2.21 5.83 -8.38
C PHE A 151 -3.25 4.98 -9.10
N VAL A 152 -2.78 3.84 -9.59
CA VAL A 152 -3.59 2.71 -10.04
C VAL A 152 -3.10 1.49 -9.27
N ALA A 153 -3.97 0.79 -8.56
CA ALA A 153 -3.62 -0.39 -7.77
C ALA A 153 -4.58 -1.55 -8.04
N ILE A 154 -4.02 -2.75 -8.19
CA ILE A 154 -4.77 -4.01 -8.15
C ILE A 154 -4.98 -4.36 -6.68
N ARG A 155 -6.21 -4.72 -6.32
CA ARG A 155 -6.61 -5.10 -4.96
C ARG A 155 -7.11 -6.53 -4.98
N PHE A 156 -6.73 -7.29 -3.95
CA PHE A 156 -7.12 -8.69 -3.79
C PHE A 156 -7.92 -8.83 -2.49
N PHE A 157 -8.98 -9.64 -2.52
CA PHE A 157 -9.87 -9.85 -1.37
C PHE A 157 -10.24 -11.33 -1.22
N THR A 158 -10.34 -11.79 0.02
CA THR A 158 -10.87 -13.14 0.31
C THR A 158 -12.37 -13.10 0.61
N GLU A 159 -12.90 -11.97 1.09
CA GLU A 159 -14.32 -11.73 1.33
C GLU A 159 -14.82 -10.43 0.69
N PRO A 160 -16.12 -10.33 0.33
CA PRO A 160 -16.68 -9.12 -0.31
C PRO A 160 -16.55 -7.83 0.51
N ASP A 161 -16.51 -7.94 1.84
CA ASP A 161 -16.36 -6.85 2.80
C ASP A 161 -14.96 -6.78 3.44
N GLY A 162 -13.98 -7.51 2.90
CA GLY A 162 -12.61 -7.55 3.41
C GLY A 162 -11.89 -6.20 3.44
N TRP A 163 -12.34 -5.25 2.62
CA TRP A 163 -11.85 -3.87 2.60
C TRP A 163 -12.34 -2.99 3.77
N VAL A 164 -13.27 -3.47 4.60
CA VAL A 164 -13.81 -2.68 5.71
C VAL A 164 -12.75 -2.53 6.80
N GLY A 165 -12.36 -1.29 7.08
CA GLY A 165 -11.43 -0.95 8.16
C GLY A 165 -12.09 -0.91 9.52
N HIS A 166 -11.46 -1.53 10.51
CA HIS A 166 -11.83 -1.46 11.93
C HIS A 166 -10.94 -0.43 12.63
N PHE A 167 -11.46 0.79 12.80
CA PHE A 167 -10.71 1.91 13.39
C PHE A 167 -10.41 1.68 14.87
N THR A 168 -9.16 1.97 15.26
CA THR A 168 -8.69 1.83 16.64
C THR A 168 -9.14 3.00 17.53
N GLY A 169 -9.40 4.15 16.92
CA GLY A 169 -9.75 5.40 17.62
C GLY A 169 -8.56 6.13 18.24
N THR A 170 -7.33 5.68 17.96
CA THR A 170 -6.10 6.35 18.42
C THR A 170 -5.81 7.60 17.56
N ASP A 171 -4.93 8.46 18.06
CA ASP A 171 -4.44 9.65 17.34
C ASP A 171 -3.04 9.44 16.73
N ILE A 172 -2.49 8.22 16.78
CA ILE A 172 -1.08 7.97 16.40
C ILE A 172 -0.79 8.38 14.95
N ALA A 173 -1.72 8.10 14.03
CA ALA A 173 -1.59 8.46 12.62
C ALA A 173 -1.45 9.98 12.38
N GLN A 174 -1.83 10.82 13.35
CA GLN A 174 -1.67 12.28 13.28
C GLN A 174 -0.29 12.76 13.73
N LYS A 175 0.47 11.91 14.44
CA LYS A 175 1.79 12.23 14.99
C LYS A 175 2.92 11.96 14.01
N PHE A 176 2.68 11.11 13.00
CA PHE A 176 3.65 10.76 11.97
C PHE A 176 3.53 11.65 10.73
N PRO A 177 4.62 11.81 9.95
CA PRO A 177 4.62 12.61 8.73
C PRO A 177 3.50 12.20 7.76
N ARG A 178 2.88 13.19 7.11
CA ARG A 178 1.95 12.94 6.01
C ARG A 178 2.69 12.64 4.72
N TYR A 179 2.02 11.92 3.82
CA TYR A 179 2.64 11.55 2.56
C TYR A 179 2.92 12.76 1.68
N ILE A 180 4.19 12.92 1.33
CA ILE A 180 4.67 13.81 0.29
C ILE A 180 5.39 12.92 -0.71
N PRO A 181 4.85 12.74 -1.93
CA PRO A 181 5.48 11.90 -2.94
C PRO A 181 6.94 12.28 -3.16
N THR A 182 7.82 11.29 -3.15
CA THR A 182 9.22 11.54 -3.50
C THR A 182 9.24 11.97 -4.97
N GLN A 183 9.65 13.23 -5.25
CA GLN A 183 9.72 13.71 -6.63
C GLN A 183 10.61 12.77 -7.45
N ALA A 184 10.08 12.25 -8.55
CA ALA A 184 10.88 11.53 -9.53
C ALA A 184 11.96 12.50 -10.04
N SER A 185 13.21 12.20 -9.70
CA SER A 185 14.39 12.90 -10.22
C SER A 185 14.57 12.61 -11.70
#